data_AF-A0A1U8KUW8-F1
#
_entry.id   AF-A0A1U8KUW8-F1
#
_cell.length_a   1.000
_cell.length_b   1.000
_cell.length_c   1.000
_cell.angle_alpha   90.00
_cell.angle_beta   90.00
_cell.angle_gamma   90.00
#
_symmetry.space_group_name_H-M   'P 1'
#
loop_
_entity.id
_entity.type
_entity.pdbx_description
1 polymer ?
#
loop_
_entity_poly.entity_id
_entity_poly.type
_entity_poly.pdbx_seq_one_letter_code
_entity_poly.pdbx_strand_id
1 'polypeptide(L)'
;MNTFRRTGNNPSMFNDFKKAMTKEFEMTDIGEMSYFLGVEVKQMKDGTFVSQKKYAEQILRKFNMKDCKPVATPAEPGTKLSVDSSREPINPTLFKSIIGSLRYLTITRPDIMYAVGIVSRYMEKPKQDHLIAAKRILRYIKGTMDQGLFYTYSHSSKLVGYSDSDYGGDLDDRKSTYGYLFHLAPQHFHGHRKSNKQ
;
A
#
# COMPACT_ATOMS: atom_id res chain seq x y z
N MET A 1 -6.76 -12.83 18.62
CA MET A 1 -6.71 -13.90 17.59
C MET A 1 -5.24 -14.19 17.35
N ASN A 2 -4.74 -15.34 17.83
CA ASN A 2 -3.32 -15.67 17.76
C ASN A 2 -3.08 -16.53 16.52
N THR A 3 -2.39 -15.98 15.52
CA THR A 3 -2.07 -16.69 14.27
C THR A 3 -0.57 -16.94 14.23
N PHE A 4 -0.16 -18.21 14.13
CA PHE A 4 1.24 -18.60 13.99
C PHE A 4 1.62 -18.71 12.50
N ARG A 5 2.79 -18.19 12.13
CA ARG A 5 3.30 -18.25 10.75
C ARG A 5 4.66 -18.95 10.71
N ARG A 6 4.80 -19.91 9.80
CA ARG A 6 6.08 -20.56 9.47
C ARG A 6 6.37 -20.38 7.99
N THR A 7 7.64 -20.15 7.66
CA THR A 7 8.15 -20.13 6.28
C THR A 7 9.29 -21.14 6.18
N GLY A 8 9.46 -21.77 5.03
CA GLY A 8 10.46 -22.81 4.82
C GLY A 8 10.36 -23.40 3.42
N ASN A 9 11.37 -24.18 3.02
CA ASN A 9 11.45 -24.84 1.73
C ASN A 9 11.38 -26.37 1.82
N ASN A 10 11.28 -26.95 3.02
CA ASN A 10 11.24 -28.38 3.24
C ASN A 10 9.85 -28.85 3.73
N PRO A 11 9.08 -29.59 2.90
CA PRO A 11 7.74 -30.07 3.26
C PRO A 11 7.70 -31.02 4.46
N SER A 12 8.72 -31.85 4.68
CA SER A 12 8.73 -32.77 5.83
C SER A 12 8.80 -32.00 7.15
N MET A 13 9.68 -31.00 7.20
CA MET A 13 9.81 -30.11 8.36
C MET A 13 8.54 -29.29 8.63
N PHE A 14 7.75 -28.97 7.60
CA PHE A 14 6.44 -28.34 7.79
C PHE A 14 5.47 -29.29 8.48
N ASN A 15 5.40 -30.55 8.04
CA ASN A 15 4.50 -31.54 8.61
C ASN A 15 4.87 -31.86 10.06
N ASP A 16 6.15 -32.00 10.37
CA ASP A 16 6.61 -32.27 11.74
C ASP A 16 6.27 -31.11 12.66
N PHE A 17 6.44 -29.88 12.19
CA PHE A 17 6.04 -28.69 12.95
C PHE A 17 4.53 -28.58 13.15
N LYS A 18 3.73 -28.84 12.10
CA LYS A 18 2.27 -28.86 12.21
C LYS A 18 1.83 -29.86 13.29
N LYS A 19 2.41 -31.07 13.30
CA LYS A 19 2.13 -32.09 14.32
C LYS A 19 2.52 -31.62 15.72
N ALA A 20 3.71 -31.05 15.89
CA ALA A 20 4.16 -30.53 17.18
C ALA A 20 3.24 -29.41 17.70
N MET A 21 2.88 -28.45 16.85
CA MET A 21 2.01 -27.34 17.23
C MET A 21 0.58 -27.79 17.52
N THR A 22 0.03 -28.75 16.76
CA THR A 22 -1.34 -29.27 16.99
C THR A 22 -1.43 -30.12 18.26
N LYS A 23 -0.31 -30.70 18.69
CA LYS A 23 -0.23 -31.43 19.96
C LYS A 23 -0.30 -30.48 21.17
N GLU A 24 0.38 -29.34 21.08
CA GLU A 24 0.47 -28.36 22.19
C GLU A 24 -0.68 -27.34 22.20
N PHE A 25 -1.29 -27.08 21.03
CA PHE A 25 -2.35 -26.07 20.88
C PHE A 25 -3.50 -26.59 20.02
N GLU A 26 -4.74 -26.30 20.41
CA GLU A 26 -5.90 -26.46 19.53
C GLU A 26 -5.78 -25.50 18.34
N MET A 27 -5.38 -26.04 17.18
CA MET A 27 -5.15 -25.25 15.97
C MET A 27 -5.80 -25.87 14.75
N THR A 28 -6.20 -25.01 13.81
CA THR A 28 -6.70 -25.41 12.49
C THR A 28 -5.67 -25.00 11.44
N ASP A 29 -5.30 -25.94 10.57
CA ASP A 29 -4.47 -25.64 9.41
C ASP A 29 -5.31 -24.94 8.33
N ILE A 30 -4.95 -23.70 8.01
CA ILE A 30 -5.64 -22.86 7.02
C ILE A 30 -4.98 -23.02 5.63
N GLY A 31 -3.94 -23.85 5.53
CA GLY A 31 -3.22 -24.12 4.28
C GLY A 31 -2.32 -22.97 3.87
N GLU A 32 -2.17 -22.75 2.56
CA GLU A 32 -1.36 -21.66 2.04
C GLU A 32 -1.92 -20.29 2.45
N MET A 33 -1.03 -19.42 2.89
CA MET A 33 -1.40 -18.07 3.32
C MET A 33 -1.99 -17.28 2.14
N SER A 34 -3.30 -17.04 2.21
CA SER A 34 -4.07 -16.31 1.21
C SER A 34 -4.49 -14.90 1.67
N TYR A 35 -4.53 -14.67 2.99
CA TYR A 35 -4.90 -13.40 3.58
C TYR A 35 -4.20 -13.18 4.92
N PHE A 36 -3.58 -12.01 5.11
CA PHE A 36 -2.95 -11.63 6.38
C PHE A 36 -3.02 -10.11 6.57
N LEU A 37 -3.56 -9.66 7.72
CA LEU A 37 -3.71 -8.24 8.07
C LEU A 37 -4.36 -7.37 6.97
N GLY A 38 -5.27 -7.89 6.16
CA GLY A 38 -5.85 -7.10 5.06
C GLY A 38 -5.05 -7.12 3.76
N VAL A 39 -3.95 -7.86 3.72
CA VAL A 39 -3.15 -8.15 2.53
C VAL A 39 -3.55 -9.52 1.99
N GLU A 40 -3.98 -9.54 0.74
CA GLU A 40 -4.26 -10.74 -0.05
C GLU A 40 -2.98 -11.22 -0.71
N VAL A 41 -2.71 -12.51 -0.61
CA VAL A 41 -1.55 -13.15 -1.22
C VAL A 41 -2.04 -14.25 -2.14
N LYS A 42 -1.64 -14.18 -3.42
CA LYS A 42 -1.93 -15.20 -4.42
C LYS A 42 -0.61 -15.74 -4.94
N GLN A 43 -0.28 -16.95 -4.51
CA GLN A 43 0.87 -17.69 -5.01
C GLN A 43 0.52 -18.27 -6.39
N MET A 44 1.44 -18.11 -7.34
CA MET A 44 1.30 -18.54 -8.75
C MET A 44 2.61 -19.23 -9.18
N LYS A 45 2.58 -19.99 -10.27
CA LYS A 45 3.77 -20.72 -10.77
C LYS A 45 4.95 -19.77 -11.05
N ASP A 46 4.66 -18.57 -11.53
CA ASP A 46 5.68 -17.62 -11.98
C ASP A 46 6.06 -16.60 -10.89
N GLY A 47 5.38 -16.62 -9.74
CA GLY A 47 5.58 -15.62 -8.70
C GLY A 47 4.43 -15.49 -7.69
N THR A 48 4.55 -14.53 -6.79
CA THR A 48 3.53 -14.21 -5.76
C THR A 48 2.93 -12.84 -6.01
N PHE A 49 1.62 -12.78 -6.24
CA PHE A 49 0.88 -11.52 -6.30
C PHE A 49 0.37 -11.11 -4.92
N VAL A 50 0.57 -9.86 -4.54
CA VAL A 50 0.19 -9.31 -3.24
C VAL A 50 -0.67 -8.07 -3.47
N SER A 51 -1.90 -8.06 -2.96
CA SER A 51 -2.86 -6.96 -3.14
C SER A 51 -3.61 -6.62 -1.86
N GLN A 52 -4.22 -5.43 -1.80
CA GLN A 52 -5.07 -5.01 -0.69
C GLN A 52 -6.46 -4.59 -1.19
N LYS A 53 -7.04 -5.34 -2.15
CA LYS A 53 -8.29 -4.96 -2.82
C LYS A 53 -9.45 -4.79 -1.84
N LYS A 54 -9.70 -5.78 -0.98
CA LYS A 54 -10.75 -5.69 0.06
C LYS A 54 -10.56 -4.47 0.97
N TYR A 55 -9.32 -4.18 1.36
CA TYR A 55 -9.02 -3.01 2.17
C TYR A 55 -9.27 -1.70 1.41
N ALA A 56 -8.89 -1.62 0.12
CA ALA A 56 -9.19 -0.48 -0.75
C ALA A 56 -10.71 -0.22 -0.84
N GLU A 57 -11.51 -1.26 -1.01
CA GLU A 57 -12.98 -1.14 -1.00
C GLU A 57 -13.53 -0.66 0.34
N GLN A 58 -13.00 -1.17 1.46
CA GLN A 58 -13.40 -0.76 2.80
C GLN A 58 -13.12 0.72 3.05
N ILE A 59 -11.94 1.23 2.69
CA ILE A 59 -11.61 2.64 2.90
C ILE A 59 -12.48 3.55 2.01
N LEU A 60 -12.80 3.13 0.79
CA LEU A 60 -13.68 3.89 -0.10
C LEU A 60 -15.09 3.98 0.47
N ARG A 61 -15.60 2.90 1.08
CA ARG A 61 -16.89 2.94 1.79
C ARG A 61 -16.82 3.83 3.04
N LYS A 62 -15.77 3.66 3.85
CA LYS A 62 -15.57 4.40 5.11
C LYS A 62 -15.60 5.92 4.91
N PHE A 63 -15.02 6.42 3.80
CA PHE A 63 -14.94 7.85 3.52
C PHE A 63 -15.96 8.33 2.47
N ASN A 64 -16.99 7.54 2.19
CA ASN A 64 -18.05 7.85 1.22
C ASN A 64 -17.54 8.17 -0.20
N MET A 65 -16.55 7.40 -0.66
CA MET A 65 -15.90 7.50 -1.96
C MET A 65 -16.15 6.27 -2.86
N LYS A 66 -17.10 5.40 -2.49
CA LYS A 66 -17.41 4.19 -3.27
C LYS A 66 -17.85 4.50 -4.70
N ASP A 67 -18.65 5.56 -4.87
CA ASP A 67 -19.27 5.95 -6.14
C ASP A 67 -18.61 7.19 -6.76
N CYS A 68 -17.40 7.54 -6.30
CA CYS A 68 -16.67 8.65 -6.86
C CYS A 68 -16.17 8.35 -8.30
N LYS A 69 -16.06 9.41 -9.12
CA LYS A 69 -15.47 9.30 -10.45
C LYS A 69 -13.96 9.06 -10.32
N PRO A 70 -13.40 7.99 -10.90
CA PRO A 70 -11.96 7.72 -10.80
C PRO A 70 -11.14 8.79 -11.51
N VAL A 71 -9.87 8.90 -11.15
CA VAL A 71 -8.88 9.76 -11.81
C VAL A 71 -7.66 8.94 -12.19
N ALA A 72 -6.93 9.37 -13.22
CA ALA A 72 -5.77 8.65 -13.75
C ALA A 72 -4.48 8.87 -12.93
N THR A 73 -4.40 9.93 -12.12
CA THR A 73 -3.20 10.27 -11.35
C THR A 73 -3.52 10.52 -9.87
N PRO A 74 -2.66 10.04 -8.94
CA PRO A 74 -2.89 10.22 -7.50
C PRO A 74 -2.64 11.66 -7.03
N ALA A 75 -1.74 12.37 -7.70
CA ALA A 75 -1.47 13.79 -7.50
C ALA A 75 -1.62 14.54 -8.83
N GLU A 76 -1.94 15.82 -8.76
CA GLU A 76 -1.99 16.70 -9.93
C GLU A 76 -0.63 17.38 -10.11
N PRO A 77 -0.04 17.35 -11.33
CA PRO A 77 1.23 18.00 -11.59
C PRO A 77 1.16 19.49 -11.26
N GLY A 78 2.10 19.97 -10.43
CA GLY A 78 2.17 21.39 -10.07
C GLY A 78 1.18 21.85 -9.00
N THR A 79 0.41 20.96 -8.36
CA THR A 79 -0.40 21.35 -7.18
C THR A 79 0.50 21.78 -6.04
N LYS A 80 0.47 23.07 -5.73
CA LYS A 80 1.16 23.67 -4.58
C LYS A 80 0.22 23.65 -3.39
N LEU A 81 0.40 22.69 -2.48
CA LEU A 81 -0.23 22.75 -1.16
C LEU A 81 0.62 23.67 -0.27
N SER A 82 -0.04 24.38 0.64
CA SER A 82 0.65 25.25 1.60
C SER A 82 -0.07 25.27 2.93
N VAL A 83 0.71 25.35 4.01
CA VAL A 83 0.20 25.52 5.37
C VAL A 83 -0.64 26.79 5.48
N ASP A 84 -0.30 27.85 4.74
CA ASP A 84 -0.94 29.17 4.78
C ASP A 84 -2.12 29.34 3.83
N SER A 85 -2.64 28.24 3.25
CA SER A 85 -3.85 28.27 2.42
C SER A 85 -4.97 29.11 3.06
N SER A 86 -5.60 30.02 2.31
CA SER A 86 -6.72 30.85 2.81
C SER A 86 -8.03 30.07 3.01
N ARG A 87 -8.05 28.78 2.66
CA ARG A 87 -9.21 27.91 2.88
C ARG A 87 -9.48 27.62 4.36
N GLU A 88 -10.75 27.34 4.61
CA GLU A 88 -11.25 26.93 5.91
C GLU A 88 -10.52 25.70 6.49
N PRO A 89 -10.28 25.70 7.82
CA PRO A 89 -9.75 24.54 8.52
C PRO A 89 -10.75 23.40 8.49
N ILE A 90 -10.24 22.17 8.52
CA ILE A 90 -11.08 20.95 8.59
C ILE A 90 -10.75 20.14 9.83
N ASN A 91 -11.63 19.18 10.16
CA ASN A 91 -11.44 18.30 11.30
C ASN A 91 -10.12 17.48 11.17
N PRO A 92 -9.12 17.70 12.04
CA PRO A 92 -7.84 17.01 11.96
C PRO A 92 -7.95 15.49 12.18
N THR A 93 -8.88 15.04 13.02
CA THR A 93 -9.10 13.61 13.29
C THR A 93 -9.58 12.87 12.05
N LEU A 94 -10.53 13.46 11.30
CA LEU A 94 -11.00 12.91 10.04
C LEU A 94 -9.84 12.80 9.04
N PHE A 95 -9.06 13.87 8.89
CA PHE A 95 -7.94 13.91 7.98
C PHE A 95 -6.86 12.87 8.33
N LYS A 96 -6.45 12.79 9.60
CA LYS A 96 -5.51 11.76 10.10
C LYS A 96 -6.04 10.35 9.85
N SER A 97 -7.35 10.11 9.99
CA SER A 97 -7.96 8.82 9.68
C SER A 97 -7.82 8.44 8.20
N ILE A 98 -8.00 9.42 7.29
CA ILE A 98 -7.79 9.22 5.84
C ILE A 98 -6.31 8.91 5.57
N ILE A 99 -5.39 9.73 6.08
CA ILE A 99 -3.96 9.57 5.84
C ILE A 99 -3.45 8.23 6.39
N GLY A 100 -3.86 7.84 7.60
CA GLY A 100 -3.50 6.54 8.18
C GLY A 100 -4.00 5.37 7.32
N SER A 101 -5.22 5.48 6.80
CA SER A 101 -5.79 4.45 5.91
C SER A 101 -5.04 4.36 4.57
N LEU A 102 -4.68 5.52 3.99
CA LEU A 102 -3.89 5.59 2.76
C LEU A 102 -2.47 5.07 2.95
N ARG A 103 -1.83 5.38 4.09
CA ARG A 103 -0.49 4.89 4.44
C ARG A 103 -0.46 3.37 4.57
N TYR A 104 -1.55 2.75 5.03
CA TYR A 104 -1.60 1.29 5.07
C TYR A 104 -1.66 0.65 3.67
N LEU A 105 -2.26 1.34 2.68
CA LEU A 105 -2.28 0.87 1.30
C LEU A 105 -0.91 0.96 0.60
N THR A 106 -0.01 1.84 1.04
CA THR A 106 1.31 2.00 0.37
C THR A 106 2.15 0.73 0.45
N ILE A 107 1.83 -0.20 1.36
CA ILE A 107 2.46 -1.52 1.46
C ILE A 107 2.38 -2.29 0.13
N THR A 108 1.23 -2.24 -0.56
CA THR A 108 1.05 -2.91 -1.87
C THR A 108 0.93 -1.93 -3.04
N ARG A 109 0.94 -0.63 -2.76
CA ARG A 109 0.73 0.45 -3.73
C ARG A 109 1.82 1.53 -3.60
N PRO A 110 3.07 1.24 -4.01
CA PRO A 110 4.14 2.23 -3.99
C PRO A 110 3.85 3.43 -4.90
N ASP A 111 3.01 3.25 -5.92
CA ASP A 111 2.61 4.30 -6.87
C ASP A 111 1.82 5.47 -6.24
N ILE A 112 1.19 5.27 -5.07
CA ILE A 112 0.54 6.36 -4.31
C ILE A 112 1.43 6.96 -3.22
N MET A 113 2.59 6.36 -2.93
CA MET A 113 3.43 6.70 -1.78
C MET A 113 3.83 8.18 -1.78
N TYR A 114 4.23 8.71 -2.94
CA TYR A 114 4.57 10.13 -3.11
C TYR A 114 3.41 11.06 -2.75
N ALA A 115 2.23 10.82 -3.33
CA ALA A 115 1.04 11.65 -3.09
C ALA A 115 0.62 11.60 -1.61
N VAL A 116 0.66 10.41 -0.99
CA VAL A 116 0.38 10.23 0.45
C VAL A 116 1.42 10.95 1.31
N GLY A 117 2.69 10.94 0.90
CA GLY A 117 3.77 11.66 1.55
C GLY A 117 3.52 13.16 1.61
N ILE A 118 3.12 13.77 0.49
CA ILE A 118 2.79 15.20 0.43
C ILE A 118 1.65 15.54 1.38
N VAL A 119 0.50 14.85 1.28
CA VAL A 119 -0.67 15.19 2.10
C VAL A 119 -0.45 14.90 3.59
N SER A 120 0.48 14.00 3.94
CA SER A 120 0.84 13.70 5.33
C SER A 120 1.44 14.91 6.07
N ARG A 121 2.04 15.88 5.36
CA ARG A 121 2.68 17.06 5.98
C ARG A 121 1.67 17.95 6.70
N TYR A 122 0.41 17.93 6.27
CA TYR A 122 -0.65 18.82 6.77
C TYR A 122 -1.55 18.19 7.85
N MET A 123 -1.10 17.11 8.50
CA MET A 123 -1.92 16.39 9.48
C MET A 123 -2.21 17.16 10.78
N GLU A 124 -1.39 18.15 11.13
CA GLU A 124 -1.58 18.95 12.35
C GLU A 124 -2.71 19.98 12.18
N LYS A 125 -2.64 20.78 11.10
CA LYS A 125 -3.58 21.86 10.78
C LYS A 125 -4.11 21.71 9.34
N PRO A 126 -4.94 20.69 9.05
CA PRO A 126 -5.44 20.47 7.70
C PRO A 126 -6.50 21.50 7.31
N LYS A 127 -6.53 21.84 6.02
CA LYS A 127 -7.45 22.78 5.39
C LYS A 127 -8.17 22.11 4.22
N GLN A 128 -9.18 22.78 3.66
CA GLN A 128 -10.02 22.20 2.61
C GLN A 128 -9.22 21.70 1.39
N ASP A 129 -8.19 22.42 0.95
CA ASP A 129 -7.37 22.01 -0.19
C ASP A 129 -6.58 20.73 0.09
N HIS A 130 -6.12 20.53 1.34
CA HIS A 130 -5.47 19.29 1.77
C HIS A 130 -6.43 18.11 1.71
N LEU A 131 -7.69 18.32 2.12
CA LEU A 131 -8.73 17.29 2.03
C LEU A 131 -9.06 16.94 0.58
N ILE A 132 -9.11 17.94 -0.31
CA ILE A 132 -9.33 17.72 -1.75
C ILE A 132 -8.21 16.85 -2.33
N ALA A 133 -6.95 17.15 -2.00
CA ALA A 133 -5.81 16.34 -2.40
C ALA A 133 -5.90 14.89 -1.87
N ALA A 134 -6.23 14.70 -0.60
CA ALA A 134 -6.42 13.36 -0.03
C ALA A 134 -7.58 12.59 -0.70
N LYS A 135 -8.69 13.27 -1.01
CA LYS A 135 -9.82 12.69 -1.76
C LYS A 135 -9.44 12.33 -3.20
N ARG A 136 -8.53 13.07 -3.84
CA ARG A 136 -8.00 12.73 -5.16
C ARG A 136 -7.28 11.37 -5.14
N ILE A 137 -6.47 11.10 -4.11
CA ILE A 137 -5.82 9.80 -3.94
C ILE A 137 -6.87 8.68 -3.81
N LEU A 138 -7.94 8.89 -3.04
CA LEU A 138 -9.06 7.93 -2.96
C LEU A 138 -9.74 7.71 -4.32
N ARG A 139 -9.95 8.76 -5.12
CA ARG A 139 -10.47 8.64 -6.50
C ARG A 139 -9.53 7.84 -7.41
N TYR A 140 -8.22 8.01 -7.26
CA TYR A 140 -7.24 7.24 -8.01
C TYR A 140 -7.32 5.76 -7.62
N ILE A 141 -7.34 5.46 -6.31
CA ILE A 141 -7.50 4.09 -5.79
C ILE A 141 -8.76 3.43 -6.34
N LYS A 142 -9.88 4.16 -6.44
CA LYS A 142 -11.13 3.65 -7.03
C LYS A 142 -10.94 3.16 -8.47
N GLY A 143 -10.11 3.84 -9.27
CA GLY A 143 -9.79 3.44 -10.65
C GLY A 143 -8.81 2.27 -10.74
N THR A 144 -8.08 1.97 -9.66
CA THR A 144 -6.96 1.04 -9.66
C THR A 144 -7.03 -0.01 -8.54
N MET A 145 -8.24 -0.39 -8.11
CA MET A 145 -8.44 -1.29 -6.95
C MET A 145 -7.84 -2.69 -7.15
N ASP A 146 -7.70 -3.13 -8.40
CA ASP A 146 -7.15 -4.44 -8.78
C ASP A 146 -5.61 -4.45 -8.92
N GLN A 147 -4.94 -3.34 -8.63
CA GLN A 147 -3.49 -3.26 -8.65
C GLN A 147 -2.87 -3.80 -7.35
N GLY A 148 -1.66 -4.34 -7.47
CA GLY A 148 -0.84 -4.84 -6.39
C GLY A 148 0.58 -5.08 -6.86
N LEU A 149 1.37 -5.74 -6.02
CA LEU A 149 2.76 -6.09 -6.29
C LEU A 149 2.84 -7.54 -6.79
N PHE A 150 3.56 -7.76 -7.88
CA PHE A 150 3.88 -9.10 -8.35
C PHE A 150 5.36 -9.39 -8.10
N TYR A 151 5.63 -10.41 -7.30
CA TYR A 151 6.98 -10.85 -6.98
C TYR A 151 7.34 -12.08 -7.81
N THR A 152 8.24 -11.95 -8.78
CA THR A 152 8.68 -13.06 -9.63
C THR A 152 9.62 -14.00 -8.87
N TYR A 153 9.55 -15.30 -9.15
CA TYR A 153 10.56 -16.24 -8.69
C TYR A 153 11.85 -16.04 -9.50
N SER A 154 12.97 -15.72 -8.83
CA SER A 154 14.27 -15.56 -9.47
C SER A 154 15.31 -16.39 -8.73
N HIS A 155 16.16 -17.07 -9.50
CA HIS A 155 17.27 -17.86 -9.01
C HIS A 155 18.53 -17.03 -8.76
N SER A 156 18.49 -15.71 -9.02
CA SER A 156 19.65 -14.83 -8.83
C SER A 156 19.46 -13.93 -7.60
N SER A 157 20.43 -13.97 -6.69
CA SER A 157 20.46 -13.21 -5.43
C SER A 157 21.25 -11.91 -5.57
N LYS A 158 20.92 -11.09 -6.57
CA LYS A 158 21.55 -9.76 -6.73
C LYS A 158 20.82 -8.73 -5.86
N LEU A 159 21.54 -8.05 -4.97
CA LEU A 159 21.03 -6.88 -4.26
C LEU A 159 21.09 -5.67 -5.19
N VAL A 160 19.95 -5.07 -5.47
CA VAL A 160 19.83 -3.85 -6.27
C VAL A 160 19.25 -2.76 -5.39
N GLY A 161 19.92 -1.61 -5.35
CA GLY A 161 19.48 -0.41 -4.64
C GLY A 161 19.17 0.70 -5.62
N TYR A 162 18.01 1.35 -5.46
CA TYR A 162 17.68 2.61 -6.11
C TYR A 162 17.67 3.71 -5.06
N SER A 163 18.14 4.90 -5.41
CA SER A 163 18.03 6.11 -4.58
C SER A 163 17.46 7.23 -5.44
N ASP A 164 16.55 7.99 -4.88
CA ASP A 164 15.95 9.19 -5.48
C ASP A 164 16.01 10.32 -4.46
N SER A 165 16.35 11.53 -4.91
CA SER A 165 16.34 12.70 -4.04
C SER A 165 15.84 13.93 -4.78
N ASP A 166 14.88 14.62 -4.17
CA ASP A 166 14.31 15.87 -4.62
C ASP A 166 14.74 17.00 -3.67
N TYR A 167 15.45 17.99 -4.21
CA TYR A 167 15.98 19.13 -3.45
C TYR A 167 15.04 20.35 -3.58
N GLY A 168 14.53 20.83 -2.45
CA GLY A 168 13.75 22.07 -2.41
C GLY A 168 12.35 21.99 -3.01
N GLY A 169 11.82 20.80 -3.30
CA GLY A 169 10.46 20.59 -3.81
C GLY A 169 9.34 20.91 -2.81
N ASP A 170 9.65 21.14 -1.53
CA ASP A 170 8.71 21.62 -0.52
C ASP A 170 8.68 23.15 -0.49
N LEU A 171 7.50 23.75 -0.72
CA LEU A 171 7.33 25.20 -0.73
C LEU A 171 7.33 25.81 0.67
N ASP A 172 6.90 25.04 1.67
CA ASP A 172 6.76 25.53 3.04
C ASP A 172 8.11 25.43 3.78
N ASP A 173 8.77 24.27 3.72
CA ASP A 173 9.97 24.00 4.52
C ASP A 173 11.28 23.93 3.72
N ARG A 174 11.23 23.88 2.37
CA ARG A 174 12.37 23.63 1.47
C ARG A 174 13.22 22.40 1.82
N LYS A 175 12.67 21.49 2.63
CA LYS A 175 13.36 20.27 3.05
C LYS A 175 13.51 19.32 1.86
N SER A 176 14.69 18.73 1.73
CA SER A 176 14.95 17.71 0.72
C SER A 176 14.18 16.43 1.05
N THR A 177 13.57 15.81 0.05
CA THR A 177 12.95 14.49 0.17
C THR A 177 13.91 13.48 -0.46
N TYR A 178 14.27 12.42 0.26
CA TYR A 178 15.09 11.33 -0.26
C TYR A 178 14.40 10.00 -0.03
N GLY A 179 14.53 9.08 -0.98
CA GLY A 179 13.97 7.74 -0.94
C GLY A 179 14.99 6.72 -1.40
N TYR A 180 14.98 5.54 -0.80
CA TYR A 180 15.81 4.42 -1.18
C TYR A 180 14.97 3.15 -1.29
N LEU A 181 15.31 2.28 -2.24
CA LEU A 181 14.60 1.05 -2.52
C LEU A 181 15.62 -0.06 -2.74
N PHE A 182 15.70 -1.01 -1.80
CA PHE A 182 16.61 -2.15 -1.88
C PHE A 182 15.84 -3.43 -2.13
N HIS A 183 16.28 -4.23 -3.11
CA HIS A 183 15.70 -5.54 -3.41
C HIS A 183 16.77 -6.58 -3.62
N LEU A 184 16.58 -7.74 -3.00
CA LEU A 184 17.37 -8.93 -3.21
C LEU A 184 16.63 -9.79 -4.25
N ALA A 185 17.26 -9.99 -5.41
CA ALA A 185 16.77 -10.57 -6.66
C ALA A 185 16.15 -9.57 -7.68
N PRO A 186 16.37 -9.78 -8.99
CA PRO A 186 15.75 -8.98 -10.04
C PRO A 186 14.23 -9.24 -10.05
N GLN A 187 13.50 -8.37 -9.39
CA GLN A 187 12.05 -8.26 -9.43
C GLN A 187 11.69 -7.30 -10.57
N HIS A 188 10.95 -7.75 -11.58
CA HIS A 188 10.30 -6.83 -12.50
C HIS A 188 9.02 -6.31 -11.82
N PHE A 189 9.04 -5.08 -11.32
CA PHE A 189 7.82 -4.42 -10.84
C PHE A 189 6.92 -4.10 -12.03
N HIS A 190 5.97 -4.99 -12.32
CA HIS A 190 4.88 -4.72 -13.23
C HIS A 190 3.61 -4.47 -12.42
N GLY A 191 3.01 -3.29 -12.59
CA GLY A 191 1.65 -3.01 -12.12
C GLY A 191 0.66 -3.87 -12.88
N HIS A 192 0.39 -5.07 -12.40
CA HIS A 192 -0.51 -5.99 -13.10
C HIS A 192 -1.96 -5.64 -12.79
N ARG A 193 -2.71 -5.21 -13.81
CA ARG A 193 -4.17 -5.16 -13.75
C ARG A 193 -4.68 -6.58 -13.99
N LYS A 194 -5.46 -7.14 -13.06
CA LYS A 194 -6.23 -8.37 -13.35
C LYS A 194 -7.23 -8.07 -14.46
N SER A 195 -6.99 -8.58 -15.65
CA SER A 195 -8.03 -8.71 -16.68
C SER A 195 -8.84 -9.95 -16.33
N ASN A 196 -10.06 -9.76 -15.84
CA ASN A 196 -11.06 -10.82 -15.87
C ASN A 196 -11.52 -10.91 -17.32
N LYS A 197 -11.05 -11.91 -18.06
CA LYS A 197 -11.74 -12.35 -19.28
C LYS A 197 -13.00 -13.08 -18.84
N GLN A 198 -14.15 -12.59 -19.30
CA GLN A 198 -15.36 -13.41 -19.45
C GLN A 198 -15.15 -14.35 -20.62
#